data_AF-A0A191HTK1-F1
#
_entry.id   AF-A0A191HTK1-F1
#
_cell.length_a   1.000
_cell.length_b   1.000
_cell.length_c   1.000
_cell.angle_alpha   90.00
_cell.angle_beta   90.00
_cell.angle_gamma   90.00
#
_symmetry.space_group_name_H-M   'P 1'
#
loop_
_entity.id
_entity.type
_entity.pdbx_description
1 polymer ?
#
loop_
_entity_poly.entity_id
_entity_poly.type
_entity_poly.pdbx_seq_one_letter_code
_entity_poly.pdbx_strand_id
1 'polypeptide(L)'
;MGKNLKGILLGYFVLLVGILGLMSMDKEVSAGVGQTFNENFADNNLASIVAQKLYKTADDTITATDVQNLKTLSISYNKGIRDLTGVETFTSLDTLVVWNNPIDTLPENIDDLTLLRVLTISDTKFNFHSRVNR
;
A
#
# COMPACT_ATOMS: atom_id res chain seq x y z
N MET A 1 -19.14 -55.32 -6.22
CA MET A 1 -19.31 -54.03 -6.95
C MET A 1 -18.47 -52.97 -6.25
N GLY A 2 -17.13 -53.12 -6.28
CA GLY A 2 -16.19 -52.23 -5.59
C GLY A 2 -15.78 -51.12 -6.54
N LYS A 3 -16.34 -49.91 -6.36
CA LYS A 3 -15.89 -48.74 -7.12
C LYS A 3 -14.41 -48.51 -6.81
N ASN A 4 -13.60 -48.38 -7.85
CA ASN A 4 -12.15 -48.20 -7.79
C ASN A 4 -11.78 -47.01 -6.90
N LEU A 5 -11.54 -47.27 -5.62
CA LEU A 5 -11.18 -46.28 -4.60
C LEU A 5 -9.91 -45.51 -4.99
N LYS A 6 -9.00 -46.16 -5.72
CA LYS A 6 -7.76 -45.57 -6.25
C LYS A 6 -8.02 -44.46 -7.29
N GLY A 7 -9.04 -44.62 -8.14
CA GLY A 7 -9.40 -43.61 -9.15
C GLY A 7 -10.07 -42.38 -8.52
N ILE A 8 -10.85 -42.58 -7.46
CA ILE A 8 -11.46 -41.50 -6.69
C ILE A 8 -10.38 -40.73 -5.90
N LEU A 9 -9.46 -41.42 -5.23
CA LEU A 9 -8.38 -40.80 -4.46
C LEU A 9 -7.42 -39.97 -5.34
N LEU A 10 -7.06 -40.49 -6.52
CA LEU A 10 -6.22 -39.80 -7.49
C LEU A 10 -6.91 -38.55 -8.06
N GLY A 11 -8.22 -38.64 -8.30
CA GLY A 11 -9.05 -37.48 -8.66
C GLY A 11 -9.05 -36.39 -7.59
N TYR A 12 -9.22 -36.76 -6.31
CA TYR A 12 -9.10 -35.81 -5.20
C TYR A 12 -7.72 -35.18 -5.11
N PHE A 13 -6.64 -35.96 -5.27
CA PHE A 13 -5.27 -35.45 -5.21
C PHE A 13 -4.98 -34.42 -6.32
N VAL A 14 -5.41 -34.69 -7.55
CA VAL A 14 -5.27 -33.74 -8.68
C VAL A 14 -6.11 -32.48 -8.46
N LEU A 15 -7.32 -32.62 -7.92
CA LEU A 15 -8.19 -31.48 -7.61
C LEU A 15 -7.63 -30.65 -6.44
N LEU A 16 -7.00 -31.29 -5.43
CA LEU A 16 -6.37 -30.62 -4.29
C LEU A 16 -5.09 -29.88 -4.70
N VAL A 17 -4.24 -30.49 -5.54
CA VAL A 17 -3.04 -29.85 -6.09
C VAL A 17 -3.42 -28.73 -7.07
N GLY A 18 -4.50 -28.89 -7.84
CA GLY A 18 -5.05 -27.84 -8.71
C GLY A 18 -5.61 -26.65 -7.92
N ILE A 19 -6.30 -26.90 -6.80
CA ILE A 19 -6.79 -25.84 -5.89
C ILE A 19 -5.61 -25.19 -5.13
N LEU A 20 -4.62 -25.96 -4.66
CA LEU A 20 -3.41 -25.43 -4.02
C LEU A 20 -2.56 -24.58 -4.98
N GLY A 21 -2.48 -24.98 -6.26
CA GLY A 21 -1.80 -24.20 -7.30
C GLY A 21 -2.57 -22.95 -7.75
N LEU A 22 -3.88 -22.87 -7.47
CA LEU A 22 -4.69 -21.66 -7.66
C LEU A 22 -4.71 -20.74 -6.42
N MET A 23 -4.20 -21.22 -5.28
CA MET A 23 -4.04 -20.41 -4.05
C MET A 23 -2.72 -19.64 -3.99
N SER A 24 -1.91 -19.62 -5.05
CA SER A 24 -0.82 -18.64 -5.16
C SER A 24 -1.37 -17.24 -5.49
N MET A 25 -2.10 -16.67 -4.52
CA MET A 25 -1.99 -15.24 -4.25
C MET A 25 -0.64 -15.05 -3.55
N ASP A 26 0.45 -15.08 -4.31
CA ASP A 26 1.59 -14.28 -3.92
C ASP A 26 1.14 -12.83 -4.15
N LYS A 27 0.30 -12.32 -3.24
CA LYS A 27 0.05 -10.89 -3.13
C LYS A 27 1.42 -10.35 -2.75
N GLU A 28 2.15 -9.87 -3.75
CA GLU A 28 3.48 -9.31 -3.60
C GLU A 28 3.48 -8.50 -2.32
N VAL A 29 4.22 -9.00 -1.33
CA VAL A 29 4.24 -8.40 -0.01
C VAL A 29 4.90 -7.04 -0.24
N SER A 30 4.09 -6.00 -0.08
CA SER A 30 4.50 -4.62 -0.32
C SER A 30 5.87 -4.34 0.30
N ALA A 31 6.75 -3.65 -0.43
CA ALA A 31 8.17 -3.52 -0.09
C ALA A 31 8.45 -2.97 1.32
N GLY A 32 7.53 -2.19 1.88
CA GLY A 32 7.64 -1.64 3.24
C GLY A 32 7.20 -2.57 4.38
N VAL A 33 6.63 -3.74 4.10
CA VAL A 33 6.24 -4.68 5.17
C VAL A 33 7.49 -5.23 5.86
N GLY A 34 7.51 -5.17 7.19
CA GLY A 34 8.66 -5.54 7.99
C GLY A 34 9.58 -4.37 8.35
N GLN A 35 9.41 -3.21 7.72
CA GLN A 35 10.05 -1.95 8.13
C GLN A 35 9.20 -1.24 9.19
N THR A 36 9.81 -0.39 10.00
CA THR A 36 9.06 0.60 10.80
C THR A 36 8.47 1.70 9.92
N PHE A 37 7.47 2.44 10.41
CA PHE A 37 6.94 3.57 9.64
C PHE A 37 8.03 4.63 9.38
N ASN A 38 8.89 4.93 10.36
CA ASN A 38 9.99 5.88 10.17
C ASN A 38 11.03 5.44 9.12
N GLU A 39 11.21 4.13 8.92
CA GLU A 39 12.10 3.61 7.87
C GLU A 39 11.44 3.65 6.48
N ASN A 40 10.13 3.41 6.41
CA ASN A 40 9.38 3.34 5.16
C ASN A 40 9.08 4.73 4.56
N PHE A 41 8.91 5.75 5.40
CA PHE A 41 8.50 7.08 4.96
C PHE A 41 9.65 8.08 5.01
N ALA A 42 9.87 8.81 3.92
CA ALA A 42 10.88 9.88 3.88
C ALA A 42 10.51 11.09 4.76
N ASP A 43 9.22 11.29 5.04
CA ASP A 43 8.69 12.35 5.91
C ASP A 43 8.19 11.76 7.24
N ASN A 44 8.87 12.09 8.35
CA ASN A 44 8.54 11.58 9.69
C ASN A 44 7.15 12.03 10.19
N ASN A 45 6.64 13.17 9.72
CA ASN A 45 5.27 13.61 10.09
C ASN A 45 4.25 12.73 9.40
N LEU A 46 4.48 12.40 8.13
CA LEU A 46 3.65 11.45 7.38
C LEU A 46 3.71 10.06 8.04
N ALA A 47 4.91 9.58 8.38
CA ALA A 47 5.11 8.31 9.10
C ALA A 47 4.24 8.23 10.36
N SER A 48 4.33 9.26 11.20
CA SER A 48 3.58 9.36 12.45
C SER A 48 2.07 9.38 12.23
N ILE A 49 1.59 10.12 11.22
CA ILE A 49 0.15 10.22 10.93
C ILE A 49 -0.41 8.90 10.41
N VAL A 50 0.31 8.23 9.51
CA VAL A 50 -0.09 6.93 8.97
C VAL A 50 -0.10 5.88 10.07
N ALA A 51 0.93 5.84 10.92
CA ALA A 51 0.97 4.96 12.08
C ALA A 51 -0.22 5.20 13.02
N GLN A 52 -0.51 6.46 13.37
CA GLN A 52 -1.62 6.81 14.26
C GLN A 52 -2.98 6.40 13.68
N LYS A 53 -3.19 6.51 12.36
CA LYS A 53 -4.40 6.01 11.69
C LYS A 53 -4.60 4.51 11.82
N LEU A 54 -3.53 3.77 12.08
CA LEU A 54 -3.51 2.33 12.31
C LEU A 54 -3.38 1.97 13.80
N TYR A 55 -3.56 2.95 14.69
CA TYR A 55 -3.43 2.79 16.15
C TYR A 55 -2.03 2.36 16.59
N LYS A 56 -1.01 2.85 15.90
CA LYS A 56 0.41 2.57 16.12
C LYS A 56 1.24 3.85 16.29
N THR A 57 2.50 3.67 16.63
CA THR A 57 3.55 4.69 16.68
C THR A 57 4.48 4.56 15.47
N ALA A 58 5.27 5.61 15.18
CA ALA A 58 6.13 5.63 14.00
C ALA A 58 7.28 4.59 14.07
N ASP A 59 7.62 4.10 15.26
CA ASP A 59 8.65 3.08 15.47
C ASP A 59 8.10 1.65 15.43
N ASP A 60 6.78 1.48 15.31
CA ASP A 60 6.17 0.16 15.13
C ASP A 60 6.38 -0.35 13.69
N THR A 61 6.49 -1.67 13.54
CA THR A 61 6.62 -2.31 12.23
C THR A 61 5.29 -2.30 11.44
N ILE A 62 5.40 -2.05 10.14
CA ILE A 62 4.33 -2.20 9.15
C ILE A 62 4.11 -3.70 8.89
N THR A 63 2.87 -4.14 9.04
CA THR A 63 2.44 -5.51 8.80
C THR A 63 1.60 -5.60 7.52
N ALA A 64 1.47 -6.80 6.97
CA ALA A 64 0.57 -7.04 5.85
C ALA A 64 -0.89 -6.65 6.17
N THR A 65 -1.31 -6.78 7.44
CA THR A 65 -2.64 -6.35 7.91
C THR A 65 -2.80 -4.84 7.85
N ASP A 66 -1.77 -4.08 8.19
CA ASP A 66 -1.79 -2.61 8.10
C ASP A 66 -1.99 -2.16 6.65
N VAL A 67 -1.24 -2.75 5.73
CA VAL A 67 -1.35 -2.51 4.28
C VAL A 67 -2.76 -2.78 3.77
N GLN A 68 -3.41 -3.84 4.26
CA GLN A 68 -4.80 -4.19 3.87
C GLN A 68 -5.86 -3.27 4.50
N ASN A 69 -5.59 -2.75 5.69
CA ASN A 69 -6.56 -1.96 6.46
C ASN A 69 -6.56 -0.48 6.07
N LEU A 70 -5.43 0.08 5.65
CA LEU A 70 -5.35 1.48 5.25
C LEU A 70 -5.93 1.67 3.83
N LYS A 71 -7.26 1.85 3.76
CA LYS A 71 -7.98 2.11 2.50
C LYS A 71 -8.15 3.59 2.18
N THR A 72 -8.12 4.42 3.22
CA THR A 72 -8.35 5.86 3.07
C THR A 72 -7.37 6.65 3.91
N LEU A 73 -6.54 7.44 3.23
CA LEU A 73 -5.62 8.37 3.84
C LEU A 73 -6.03 9.79 3.47
N SER A 74 -6.77 10.42 4.38
CA SER A 74 -7.06 11.86 4.33
C SER A 74 -6.21 12.58 5.36
N ILE A 75 -5.41 13.55 4.91
CA ILE A 75 -4.54 14.38 5.72
C ILE A 75 -4.73 15.84 5.35
N SER A 76 -5.18 16.63 6.33
CA SER A 76 -5.53 18.03 6.11
C SER A 76 -4.80 18.93 7.10
N TYR A 77 -4.43 20.12 6.64
CA TYR A 77 -3.97 21.29 7.41
C TYR A 77 -2.63 21.14 8.14
N ASN A 78 -1.63 21.92 7.69
CA ASN A 78 -0.46 22.35 8.47
C ASN A 78 0.27 21.23 9.22
N LYS A 79 0.32 20.02 8.64
CA LYS A 79 1.07 18.90 9.20
C LYS A 79 2.54 18.93 8.81
N GLY A 80 2.94 19.93 8.01
CA GLY A 80 4.31 20.10 7.57
C GLY A 80 4.77 18.99 6.63
N ILE A 81 3.85 18.24 6.02
CA ILE A 81 4.18 17.14 5.11
C ILE A 81 4.71 17.70 3.81
N ARG A 82 5.88 17.23 3.41
CA ARG A 82 6.59 17.65 2.21
C ARG A 82 6.73 16.52 1.20
N ASP A 83 6.95 15.32 1.71
CA ASP A 83 7.26 14.15 0.90
C ASP A 83 6.22 13.05 1.12
N LEU A 84 5.64 12.53 0.03
CA LEU A 84 4.70 11.41 0.06
C LEU A 84 5.36 10.05 -0.19
N THR A 85 6.68 9.99 -0.36
CA THR A 85 7.45 8.73 -0.51
C THR A 85 7.18 7.79 0.67
N GLY A 86 6.90 6.53 0.36
CA GLY A 86 6.49 5.48 1.31
C GLY A 86 4.97 5.22 1.34
N VAL A 87 4.14 6.10 0.75
CA VAL A 87 2.68 5.88 0.63
C VAL A 87 2.35 4.69 -0.28
N GLU A 88 3.15 4.46 -1.32
CA GLU A 88 3.06 3.34 -2.28
C GLU A 88 3.07 1.97 -1.57
N THR A 89 3.62 1.90 -0.35
CA THR A 89 3.58 0.70 0.48
C THR A 89 2.15 0.25 0.79
N PHE A 90 1.19 1.18 0.86
CA PHE A 90 -0.20 0.90 1.22
C PHE A 90 -1.04 0.64 -0.03
N THR A 91 -0.72 -0.44 -0.74
CA THR A 91 -1.35 -0.83 -2.04
C THR A 91 -2.86 -1.09 -1.97
N SER A 92 -3.45 -1.14 -0.78
CA SER A 92 -4.92 -1.22 -0.60
C SER A 92 -5.60 0.15 -0.47
N LEU A 93 -4.85 1.25 -0.59
CA LEU A 93 -5.39 2.61 -0.64
C LEU A 93 -6.31 2.77 -1.85
N ASP A 94 -7.53 3.18 -1.56
CA ASP A 94 -8.55 3.55 -2.55
C ASP A 94 -8.69 5.08 -2.66
N THR A 95 -8.44 5.78 -1.56
CA THR A 95 -8.55 7.25 -1.49
C THR A 95 -7.35 7.85 -0.78
N LEU A 96 -6.64 8.75 -1.47
CA LEU A 96 -5.56 9.59 -0.94
C LEU A 96 -5.93 11.06 -1.14
N VAL A 97 -6.17 11.76 -0.03
CA VAL A 97 -6.47 13.19 -0.02
C VAL A 97 -5.46 13.88 0.87
N VAL A 98 -4.63 14.73 0.28
CA VAL A 98 -3.69 15.57 1.03
C VAL A 98 -3.94 17.03 0.67
N TRP A 99 -4.33 17.81 1.67
CA TRP A 99 -4.71 19.20 1.47
C TRP A 99 -3.99 20.12 2.45
N ASN A 100 -3.55 21.28 1.95
CA ASN A 100 -2.94 22.34 2.73
C ASN A 100 -1.69 21.84 3.52
N ASN A 101 -0.79 21.21 2.77
CA ASN A 101 0.53 20.77 3.23
C ASN A 101 1.58 21.16 2.19
N PRO A 102 2.81 21.54 2.59
CA PRO A 102 3.84 22.03 1.68
C PRO A 102 4.50 20.92 0.85
N ILE A 103 3.71 20.05 0.20
CA ILE A 103 4.19 18.90 -0.59
C ILE A 103 5.03 19.40 -1.77
N ASP A 104 6.24 18.87 -1.88
CA ASP A 104 7.17 19.06 -2.99
C ASP A 104 7.57 17.73 -3.68
N THR A 105 7.36 16.58 -3.03
CA THR A 105 7.69 15.25 -3.58
C THR A 105 6.51 14.29 -3.54
N LEU A 106 6.27 13.58 -4.66
CA LEU A 106 5.35 12.44 -4.77
C LEU A 106 6.17 11.14 -4.83
N PRO A 107 5.63 9.98 -4.41
CA PRO A 107 6.34 8.72 -4.54
C PRO A 107 6.60 8.38 -6.02
N GLU A 108 7.78 7.83 -6.32
CA GLU A 108 8.16 7.44 -7.69
C GLU A 108 7.22 6.39 -8.27
N ASN A 109 6.73 5.46 -7.42
CA ASN A 109 5.86 4.36 -7.80
C ASN A 109 4.41 4.60 -7.35
N ILE A 110 3.87 5.81 -7.51
CA ILE A 110 2.45 6.08 -7.23
C ILE A 110 1.51 5.15 -8.02
N ASP A 111 1.96 4.68 -9.18
CA ASP A 111 1.24 3.77 -10.07
C ASP A 111 1.05 2.35 -9.47
N ASP A 112 1.82 1.97 -8.45
CA ASP A 112 1.65 0.70 -7.72
C ASP A 112 0.37 0.69 -6.86
N LEU A 113 -0.19 1.87 -6.59
CA LEU A 113 -1.50 2.02 -5.95
C LEU A 113 -2.64 1.74 -6.93
N THR A 114 -2.65 0.53 -7.50
CA THR A 114 -3.59 0.08 -8.54
C THR A 114 -5.07 0.13 -8.11
N LEU A 115 -5.34 0.21 -6.80
CA LEU A 115 -6.69 0.37 -6.25
C LEU A 115 -7.09 1.82 -6.01
N LEU A 116 -6.19 2.80 -6.20
CA LEU A 116 -6.44 4.21 -5.94
C LEU A 116 -7.41 4.78 -6.97
N ARG A 117 -8.56 5.25 -6.49
CA ARG A 117 -9.63 5.86 -7.30
C ARG A 117 -9.68 7.37 -7.15
N VAL A 118 -9.27 7.86 -5.99
CA VAL A 118 -9.30 9.28 -5.66
C VAL A 118 -7.90 9.70 -5.20
N LEU A 119 -7.26 10.53 -6.01
CA LEU A 119 -6.04 11.23 -5.68
C LEU A 119 -6.28 12.73 -5.73
N THR A 120 -6.33 13.36 -4.56
CA THR A 120 -6.48 14.81 -4.45
C THR A 120 -5.29 15.36 -3.68
N ILE A 121 -4.48 16.16 -4.36
CA ILE A 121 -3.37 16.91 -3.78
C ILE A 121 -3.59 18.38 -4.12
N SER A 122 -3.87 19.20 -3.12
CA SER A 122 -4.28 20.61 -3.33
C SER A 122 -3.72 21.53 -2.26
N ASP A 123 -3.60 22.82 -2.60
CA ASP A 123 -2.94 23.85 -1.78
C ASP A 123 -1.57 23.39 -1.26
N THR A 124 -0.78 22.84 -2.19
CA THR A 124 0.59 22.39 -1.96
C THR A 124 1.60 23.32 -2.63
N LYS A 125 2.90 23.08 -2.41
CA LYS A 125 3.97 23.83 -3.06
C LYS A 125 4.32 23.31 -4.46
N PHE A 126 3.49 22.45 -5.04
CA PHE A 126 3.72 21.85 -6.35
C PHE A 126 3.66 22.90 -7.46
N ASN A 127 4.75 23.67 -7.58
CA ASN A 127 5.03 24.51 -8.72
C ASN A 127 5.48 23.58 -9.83
N PHE A 128 4.56 23.32 -10.77
CA PHE A 128 4.84 22.63 -12.01
C PHE A 128 5.94 23.40 -12.78
N HIS A 129 7.22 23.11 -12.49
CA HIS A 129 8.31 23.54 -13.33
C HIS A 129 8.28 22.61 -14.53
N SER A 130 7.53 22.99 -15.56
CA SER A 130 7.64 22.34 -16.86
C SER A 130 9.11 22.35 -17.25
N ARG A 131 9.78 21.20 -17.22
CA ARG A 131 10.96 21.00 -18.06
C ARG A 131 10.43 20.94 -19.49
N VAL A 132 10.25 22.12 -20.08
CA VAL A 132 10.20 22.25 -21.53
C VAL A 132 11.57 21.81 -21.99
N ASN A 133 11.69 20.56 -22.43
CA ASN A 133 12.80 20.13 -23.26
C ASN A 133 12.76 21.01 -24.52
N ARG A 134 13.62 22.03 -24.55
CA ARG A 134 14.16 22.59 -25.78
C ARG A 134 15.47 21.91 -26.07
#